data_AF-A0A1W6MRV2-F1
#
_entry.id   AF-A0A1W6MRV2-F1
#
_cell.length_a   1.000
_cell.length_b   1.000
_cell.length_c   1.000
_cell.angle_alpha   90.00
_cell.angle_beta   90.00
_cell.angle_gamma   90.00
#
_symmetry.space_group_name_H-M   'P 1'
#
loop_
_entity.id
_entity.type
_entity.pdbx_description
1 polymer ?
#
loop_
_entity_poly.entity_id
_entity_poly.type
_entity_poly.pdbx_seq_one_letter_code
_entity_poly.pdbx_strand_id
1 'polypeptide(L)' 'MITALKQMLASIESWPEEDQEALTEAAHEIAAARTGVYDLTPQEEAAVAEGLAQAERGEFASNDEIAALWKRYGA' A
#
# COMPACT_ATOMS: atom_id res chain seq x y z
N MET A 1 21.05 -14.75 -13.95
CA MET A 1 20.56 -13.61 -13.13
C MET A 1 20.40 -12.41 -14.04
N ILE A 2 19.28 -11.68 -13.93
CA ILE A 2 18.96 -10.52 -14.77
C ILE A 2 20.05 -9.45 -14.56
N THR A 3 21.02 -9.38 -15.46
CA THR A 3 22.15 -8.43 -15.38
C THR A 3 21.65 -6.99 -15.32
N ALA A 4 20.55 -6.69 -16.01
CA ALA A 4 19.92 -5.38 -16.03
C ALA A 4 19.39 -4.93 -14.66
N LEU A 5 18.73 -5.81 -13.89
CA LEU A 5 18.16 -5.43 -12.59
C LEU A 5 19.26 -5.06 -11.60
N LYS A 6 20.36 -5.82 -11.60
CA LYS A 6 21.55 -5.51 -10.80
C LYS A 6 22.24 -4.21 -11.22
N GLN A 7 22.23 -3.89 -12.52
CA GLN A 7 22.78 -2.63 -13.03
C GLN A 7 21.89 -1.44 -12.67
N MET A 8 20.58 -1.64 -12.53
CA MET A 8 19.64 -0.58 -12.17
C MET A 8 19.65 -0.24 -10.68
N LEU A 9 20.00 -1.17 -9.78
CA LEU A 9 20.00 -0.92 -8.32
C LEU A 9 20.75 0.36 -7.93
N ALA A 10 21.96 0.55 -8.49
CA ALA A 10 22.76 1.74 -8.21
C ALA A 10 22.11 3.05 -8.71
N SER A 11 21.28 2.99 -9.75
CA SER A 11 20.56 4.16 -10.25
C SER A 11 19.29 4.44 -9.46
N ILE A 12 18.62 3.41 -8.95
CA ILE A 12 17.37 3.52 -8.19
C ILE A 12 17.61 4.27 -6.88
N GLU A 13 18.75 4.07 -6.22
CA GLU A 13 19.12 4.82 -5.00
C GLU A 13 19.16 6.35 -5.20
N SER A 14 19.37 6.79 -6.44
CA SER A 14 19.40 8.23 -6.79
C SER A 14 18.06 8.79 -7.25
N TRP A 15 17.01 7.96 -7.33
CA TRP A 15 15.69 8.39 -7.74
C TRP A 15 15.00 9.22 -6.65
N PRO A 16 14.05 10.09 -7.02
CA PRO A 16 13.10 10.67 -6.07
C PRO A 16 12.41 9.58 -5.24
N GLU A 17 12.04 9.92 -3.99
CA GLU A 17 11.36 9.01 -3.06
C GLU A 17 10.06 8.43 -3.66
N GLU A 18 9.25 9.27 -4.31
CA GLU A 18 8.01 8.87 -5.00
C GLU A 18 8.25 7.78 -6.06
N ASP A 19 9.34 7.86 -6.81
CA ASP A 19 9.69 6.87 -7.83
C ASP A 19 10.19 5.55 -7.21
N GLN A 20 10.86 5.62 -6.05
CA GLN A 20 11.29 4.44 -5.30
C GLN A 20 10.10 3.72 -4.64
N GLU A 21 9.13 4.48 -4.13
CA GLU A 21 7.86 3.96 -3.61
C GLU A 21 7.05 3.28 -4.72
N ALA A 22 6.90 3.92 -5.88
CA ALA A 22 6.21 3.33 -7.02
C ALA A 22 6.85 2.01 -7.49
N LEU A 23 8.19 1.90 -7.46
CA LEU A 23 8.88 0.65 -7.77
C LEU A 23 8.66 -0.43 -6.71
N THR A 24 8.62 -0.03 -5.44
CA THR A 24 8.32 -0.94 -4.31
C THR A 24 6.93 -1.54 -4.47
N GLU A 25 5.93 -0.71 -4.78
CA GLU A 25 4.56 -1.14 -5.02
C GLU A 25 4.47 -2.15 -6.17
N ALA A 26 5.08 -1.82 -7.32
CA ALA A 26 5.10 -2.70 -8.47
C ALA A 26 5.79 -4.06 -8.17
N ALA A 27 6.82 -4.07 -7.32
CA ALA A 27 7.46 -5.29 -6.89
C ALA A 27 6.53 -6.15 -6.00
N HIS A 28 5.77 -5.54 -5.11
CA HIS A 28 4.77 -6.24 -4.30
C HIS A 28 3.63 -6.80 -5.13
N GLU A 29 3.11 -6.06 -6.11
CA GLU A 29 2.09 -6.57 -7.03
C GLU A 29 2.57 -7.82 -7.80
N ILE A 30 3.82 -7.80 -8.29
CA ILE A 30 4.43 -8.95 -8.96
C ILE A 30 4.58 -10.14 -8.00
N ALA A 31 4.96 -9.89 -6.74
CA ALA A 31 5.07 -10.93 -5.73
C ALA A 31 3.69 -11.56 -5.44
N ALA A 32 2.68 -10.72 -5.20
CA ALA A 32 1.30 -11.15 -4.95
C ALA A 32 0.71 -11.94 -6.12
N ALA A 33 0.96 -11.52 -7.36
CA ALA A 33 0.51 -12.25 -8.55
C ALA A 33 1.14 -13.65 -8.66
N ARG A 34 2.33 -13.87 -8.06
CA ARG A 34 3.05 -15.15 -8.13
C ARG A 34 2.69 -16.11 -7.00
N THR A 35 2.45 -15.60 -5.81
CA THR A 35 2.16 -16.40 -4.61
C THR A 35 0.67 -16.48 -4.31
N GLY A 36 -0.13 -15.56 -4.87
CA GLY A 36 -1.51 -15.32 -4.47
C GLY A 36 -1.63 -14.62 -3.11
N VAL A 37 -0.52 -14.16 -2.53
CA VAL A 37 -0.45 -13.58 -1.19
C VAL A 37 0.34 -12.27 -1.26
N TYR A 38 -0.30 -11.17 -0.85
CA TYR A 38 0.38 -9.89 -0.64
C TYR A 38 0.97 -9.89 0.77
N ASP A 39 2.29 -9.78 0.86
CA ASP A 39 2.97 -9.58 2.13
C ASP A 39 2.92 -8.09 2.46
N LEU A 40 2.17 -7.74 3.51
CA LEU A 40 2.05 -6.36 3.99
C LEU A 40 3.43 -5.84 4.40
N THR A 41 3.73 -4.59 4.08
CA THR A 41 4.86 -3.88 4.67
C THR A 41 4.63 -3.69 6.18
N PRO A 42 5.70 -3.49 6.98
CA PRO A 42 5.55 -3.24 8.42
C PRO A 42 4.63 -2.06 8.75
N GLN A 43 4.61 -1.04 7.87
CA GLN A 43 3.73 0.12 8.02
C GLN A 43 2.27 -0.26 7.75
N GLU A 44 1.99 -1.02 6.69
CA GLU A 44 0.65 -1.49 6.39
C GLU A 44 0.13 -2.48 7.44
N GLU A 45 0.98 -3.38 7.94
CA GLU A 45 0.63 -4.26 9.07
C GLU A 45 0.22 -3.46 10.30
N ALA A 46 0.99 -2.41 10.64
CA ALA A 46 0.67 -1.52 11.75
C ALA A 46 -0.65 -0.77 11.52
N ALA A 47 -0.89 -0.26 10.31
CA ALA A 47 -2.13 0.44 9.96
C ALA A 47 -3.36 -0.49 10.03
N VAL A 48 -3.23 -1.74 9.56
CA VAL A 48 -4.29 -2.75 9.67
C VAL A 48 -4.57 -3.08 11.14
N ALA A 49 -3.53 -3.29 11.94
CA ALA A 49 -3.68 -3.57 13.37
C ALA A 49 -4.37 -2.42 14.11
N GLU A 50 -4.01 -1.18 13.78
CA GLU A 50 -4.68 0.01 14.33
C GLU A 50 -6.17 0.05 13.95
N GLY A 51 -6.49 -0.14 12.67
CA GLY A 51 -7.87 -0.14 12.19
C GLY A 51 -8.74 -1.23 12.83
N LEU A 52 -8.18 -2.42 13.05
CA LEU A 52 -8.85 -3.50 13.78
C LEU A 52 -9.13 -3.10 15.24
N ALA A 53 -8.17 -2.48 15.92
CA ALA A 53 -8.36 -2.00 17.28
C ALA A 53 -9.41 -0.87 17.36
N GLN A 54 -9.46 0.03 16.37
CA GLN A 54 -10.49 1.07 16.24
C GLN A 54 -11.88 0.44 16.07
N ALA A 55 -12.01 -0.57 15.22
CA ALA A 55 -13.25 -1.31 14.99
C ALA A 55 -13.76 -2.00 16.27
N GLU A 56 -12.87 -2.63 17.06
CA GLU A 56 -13.22 -3.21 18.36
C GLU A 56 -13.76 -2.17 19.35
N ARG A 57 -13.26 -0.94 19.29
CA ARG A 57 -13.75 0.20 20.09
C ARG A 57 -15.02 0.84 19.53
N GLY A 58 -15.45 0.45 18.34
CA GLY A 58 -16.60 1.05 17.66
C GLY A 58 -16.30 2.41 17.02
N GLU A 59 -15.04 2.72 16.77
CA GLU A 59 -14.59 3.98 16.15
C GLU A 59 -14.77 3.96 14.63
N PHE A 60 -16.00 3.76 14.18
CA PHE A 60 -16.36 3.84 12.77
C PHE A 60 -16.74 5.27 12.40
N ALA A 61 -16.54 5.63 11.13
CA ALA A 61 -17.13 6.84 10.58
C ALA A 61 -18.66 6.81 10.74
N SER A 62 -19.23 7.97 11.07
CA SER A 62 -20.67 8.14 11.18
C SER A 62 -21.37 7.98 9.83
N ASN A 63 -22.67 7.67 9.87
CA ASN A 63 -23.49 7.58 8.66
C ASN A 63 -23.46 8.87 7.83
N ASP A 64 -23.39 10.02 8.48
CA ASP A 64 -23.37 11.33 7.81
C ASP A 64 -22.04 11.57 7.08
N GLU A 65 -20.91 11.16 7.68
CA GLU A 65 -19.59 11.22 7.05
C GLU A 65 -19.52 10.32 5.83
N ILE A 66 -20.04 9.09 5.94
CA ILE A 66 -20.13 8.14 4.82
C ILE A 66 -21.05 8.69 3.73
N ALA A 67 -22.21 9.24 4.06
CA ALA A 67 -23.12 9.85 3.09
C ALA A 67 -22.48 11.04 2.35
N ALA A 68 -21.71 11.88 3.06
CA ALA A 68 -20.98 12.99 2.46
C ALA A 68 -19.88 12.51 1.50
N LEU A 69 -19.16 11.45 1.87
CA LEU A 69 -18.15 10.81 1.01
C LEU A 69 -18.79 10.28 -0.29
N TRP A 70 -19.88 9.52 -0.19
CA TRP A 70 -20.60 9.00 -1.36
C TRP A 70 -21.17 10.11 -2.25
N LYS A 71 -21.67 11.20 -1.67
CA LYS A 71 -22.14 12.35 -2.47
C LYS A 71 -20.99 13.00 -3.27
N ARG A 72 -19.77 12.96 -2.73
CA ARG A 72 -18.60 13.60 -3.34
C ARG A 72 -17.88 12.71 -4.36
N TYR A 73 -17.85 11.39 -4.14
CA TYR A 73 -17.02 10.45 -4.90
C TYR A 73 -17.75 9.20 -5.39
N GLY A 74 -19.01 9.00 -5.00
CA GLY A 74 -19.83 7.88 -5.47
C GLY A 74 -20.17 8.03 -6.95
N ALA A 75 -20.08 6.93 -7.69
CA ALA A 75 -20.45 6.83 -9.10
C ALA A 75 -21.94 7.05 -9.35
#